data_AF-A0A7X8PQB9-F1
#
_entry.id   AF-A0A7X8PQB9-F1
#
_cell.length_a   1.000
_cell.length_b   1.000
_cell.length_c   1.000
_cell.angle_alpha   90.00
_cell.angle_beta   90.00
_cell.angle_gamma   90.00
#
_symmetry.space_group_name_H-M   'P 1'
#
loop_
_entity.id
_entity.type
_entity.pdbx_description
1 polymer ?
#
loop_
_entity_poly.entity_id
_entity_poly.type
_entity_poly.pdbx_seq_one_letter_code
_entity_poly.pdbx_strand_id
1 'polypeptide(L)'
;MLVNRVIFFLLTLMIMAVLLAIGSHPFLAAAITILLIVIIYITAGMVRNKYRMGLLDDRCDPEAFLERTDKQINITGRNPALKNILLINRSTGLIELGRFEEAKEILLSIDKSRLSVRNGSLFAYTANLISCYFGSGEIDRAEELFETEMAVLPPIGKKAEFAAKMLVAKRLFHLKRYCESREQFNKLLAQKISKRARMSILYYLARMDEIEGNRESAMLKYSEVAKEGNKLWIARQSGAGHDA
;
A
#
# COMPACT_ATOMS: atom_id res chain seq x y z
N MET A 1 14.22 6.20 20.79
CA MET A 1 15.22 6.56 19.75
C MET A 1 16.67 6.42 20.23
N LEU A 2 16.99 6.85 21.45
CA LEU A 2 18.36 6.77 22.01
C LEU A 2 18.84 5.32 22.21
N VAL A 3 17.98 4.45 22.77
CA VAL A 3 18.29 3.05 23.08
C VAL A 3 18.74 2.27 21.83
N ASN A 4 18.05 2.42 20.69
CA ASN A 4 18.47 1.74 19.45
C ASN A 4 19.81 2.26 18.90
N ARG A 5 20.17 3.53 19.13
CA ARG A 5 21.47 4.08 18.70
C ARG A 5 22.60 3.57 19.58
N VAL A 6 22.38 3.46 20.89
CA VAL A 6 23.35 2.90 21.84
C VAL A 6 23.59 1.42 21.56
N ILE A 7 22.52 0.63 21.35
CA ILE A 7 22.64 -0.79 20.99
C ILE A 7 23.44 -0.95 19.68
N PHE A 8 23.18 -0.12 18.67
CA PHE A 8 23.89 -0.18 17.40
C PHE A 8 25.38 0.18 17.53
N PHE A 9 25.69 1.17 18.35
CA PHE A 9 27.06 1.55 18.67
C PHE A 9 27.81 0.43 19.40
N LEU A 10 27.20 -0.16 20.43
CA LEU A 10 27.77 -1.29 21.17
C LEU A 10 27.98 -2.52 20.27
N LEU A 11 27.03 -2.83 19.39
CA LEU A 11 27.14 -3.91 18.42
C LEU A 11 28.32 -3.67 17.46
N THR A 12 28.51 -2.43 17.01
CA THR A 12 29.61 -2.05 16.12
C THR A 12 30.97 -2.26 16.80
N LEU A 13 31.09 -1.82 18.06
CA LEU A 13 32.30 -2.03 18.87
C LEU A 13 32.57 -3.51 19.13
N MET A 14 31.53 -4.30 19.41
CA MET A 14 31.65 -5.75 19.63
C MET A 14 32.15 -6.47 18.37
N ILE A 15 31.57 -6.19 17.20
CA ILE A 15 32.00 -6.77 15.92
C ILE A 15 33.47 -6.44 15.64
N MET A 16 33.86 -5.17 15.82
CA MET A 16 35.24 -4.73 15.64
C MET A 16 36.20 -5.45 16.60
N ALA A 17 35.85 -5.53 17.89
CA ALA A 17 36.69 -6.17 18.90
C ALA A 17 36.91 -7.66 18.61
N VAL A 18 35.87 -8.37 18.16
CA VAL A 18 35.97 -9.79 17.77
C VAL A 18 36.88 -9.96 16.56
N LEU A 19 36.75 -9.12 15.53
CA LEU A 19 37.60 -9.20 14.33
C LEU A 19 39.08 -8.95 14.65
N LEU A 20 39.37 -7.99 15.53
CA LEU A 20 40.72 -7.72 16.01
C LEU A 20 41.27 -8.87 16.86
N ALA A 21 40.44 -9.48 17.72
CA ALA A 21 40.84 -10.61 18.56
C ALA A 21 41.22 -11.87 17.75
N ILE A 22 40.65 -12.04 16.55
CA ILE A 22 40.98 -13.14 15.62
C ILE A 22 42.26 -12.83 14.79
N GLY A 23 42.93 -11.70 15.06
CA GLY A 23 44.19 -11.33 14.41
C GLY A 23 44.02 -10.63 13.06
N SER A 24 42.82 -10.13 12.74
CA SER A 24 42.60 -9.37 11.51
C SER A 24 43.38 -8.05 11.53
N HIS A 25 43.99 -7.67 10.40
CA HIS A 25 44.62 -6.36 10.27
C HIS A 25 43.60 -5.23 10.57
N PRO A 26 43.93 -4.19 11.35
CA PRO A 26 42.96 -3.19 11.80
C PRO A 26 42.13 -2.54 10.69
N PHE A 27 42.76 -2.18 9.57
CA PHE A 27 42.04 -1.64 8.40
C PHE A 27 41.03 -2.63 7.79
N LEU A 28 41.37 -3.92 7.73
CA LEU A 28 40.49 -4.95 7.20
C LEU A 28 39.30 -5.18 8.16
N ALA A 29 39.56 -5.24 9.46
CA ALA A 29 38.53 -5.36 10.49
C ALA A 29 37.52 -4.18 10.42
N ALA A 30 38.03 -2.96 10.22
CA ALA A 30 37.19 -1.78 10.05
C ALA A 30 36.31 -1.84 8.80
N ALA A 31 36.89 -2.22 7.65
CA ALA A 31 36.14 -2.36 6.41
C ALA A 31 35.01 -3.40 6.52
N ILE A 32 35.31 -4.57 7.10
CA ILE A 32 34.33 -5.64 7.31
C ILE A 32 33.23 -5.18 8.28
N THR A 33 33.59 -4.51 9.37
CA THR A 33 32.62 -3.99 10.35
C THR A 33 31.64 -3.02 9.69
N ILE A 34 32.14 -2.05 8.92
CA ILE A 34 31.29 -1.07 8.21
C ILE A 34 30.34 -1.80 7.26
N LEU A 35 30.84 -2.77 6.48
CA LEU A 35 30.02 -3.54 5.55
C LEU A 35 28.90 -4.31 6.27
N LEU A 36 29.23 -5.02 7.35
CA LEU A 36 28.25 -5.77 8.15
C LEU A 36 27.17 -4.86 8.73
N ILE A 37 27.58 -3.72 9.27
CA ILE A 37 26.67 -2.74 9.87
C ILE A 37 25.72 -2.15 8.82
N VAL A 38 26.20 -1.85 7.62
CA VAL A 38 25.36 -1.40 6.49
C VAL A 38 24.35 -2.49 6.10
N ILE A 39 24.78 -3.75 6.01
CA ILE A 39 23.88 -4.88 5.68
C ILE A 39 22.79 -5.06 6.75
N ILE A 40 23.17 -5.01 8.04
CA ILE A 40 22.23 -5.10 9.17
C ILE A 40 21.21 -3.97 9.11
N TYR A 41 21.67 -2.73 8.86
CA TYR A 41 20.80 -1.57 8.76
C TYR A 41 19.79 -1.67 7.61
N ILE A 42 20.26 -2.05 6.41
CA ILE A 42 19.40 -2.24 5.24
C ILE A 42 18.38 -3.36 5.52
N THR A 43 18.82 -4.49 6.07
CA THR A 43 17.97 -5.65 6.39
C THR A 43 16.90 -5.29 7.42
N ALA A 44 17.25 -4.60 8.51
CA ALA A 44 16.30 -4.12 9.50
C ALA A 44 15.27 -3.15 8.89
N GLY A 45 15.72 -2.30 7.95
CA GLY A 45 14.85 -1.43 7.16
C GLY A 45 13.83 -2.23 6.33
N MET A 46 14.28 -3.25 5.61
CA MET A 46 13.43 -4.11 4.80
C MET A 46 12.42 -4.90 5.65
N VAL A 47 12.85 -5.48 6.77
CA VAL A 47 11.97 -6.22 7.70
C VAL A 47 10.88 -5.32 8.27
N ARG A 48 11.24 -4.13 8.74
CA ARG A 48 10.28 -3.14 9.23
C ARG A 48 9.28 -2.71 8.16
N ASN A 49 9.75 -2.50 6.93
CA ASN A 49 8.86 -2.15 5.82
C ASN A 49 7.91 -3.32 5.47
N LYS A 50 8.42 -4.55 5.42
CA LYS A 50 7.60 -5.75 5.18
C LYS A 50 6.53 -5.92 6.28
N TYR A 51 6.92 -5.76 7.54
CA TYR A 51 5.99 -5.79 8.66
C TYR A 51 4.90 -4.72 8.52
N ARG A 52 5.30 -3.47 8.23
CA ARG A 52 4.36 -2.36 8.03
C ARG A 52 3.37 -2.68 6.91
N MET A 53 3.85 -3.09 5.73
CA MET A 53 2.97 -3.46 4.62
C MET A 53 2.04 -4.63 4.96
N GLY A 54 2.51 -5.62 5.73
CA GLY A 54 1.70 -6.76 6.18
C GLY A 54 0.55 -6.38 7.13
N LEU A 55 0.65 -5.28 7.87
CA LEU A 55 -0.49 -4.75 8.65
C LEU A 55 -1.69 -4.45 7.74
N LEU A 56 -1.41 -3.91 6.56
CA LEU A 56 -2.45 -3.58 5.60
C LEU A 56 -2.81 -4.79 4.72
N ASP A 57 -1.83 -5.42 4.08
CA ASP A 57 -2.06 -6.47 3.07
C ASP A 57 -2.58 -7.79 3.66
N ASP A 58 -2.08 -8.18 4.85
CA ASP A 58 -2.38 -9.48 5.46
C ASP A 58 -3.38 -9.35 6.60
N ARG A 59 -3.24 -8.32 7.46
CA ARG A 59 -4.11 -8.14 8.63
C ARG A 59 -5.33 -7.26 8.37
N CYS A 60 -5.41 -6.61 7.21
CA CYS A 60 -6.50 -5.70 6.86
C CYS A 60 -6.74 -4.62 7.94
N ASP A 61 -5.64 -4.13 8.55
CA ASP A 61 -5.66 -3.12 9.62
C ASP A 61 -5.01 -1.81 9.12
N PRO A 62 -5.77 -0.98 8.38
CA PRO A 62 -5.28 0.30 7.90
C PRO A 62 -4.94 1.29 9.02
N GLU A 63 -5.55 1.19 10.21
CA GLU A 63 -5.22 2.07 11.34
C GLU A 63 -3.81 1.80 11.87
N ALA A 64 -3.49 0.53 12.15
CA ALA A 64 -2.15 0.14 12.61
C ALA A 64 -1.09 0.46 11.54
N PHE A 65 -1.43 0.30 10.26
CA PHE A 65 -0.58 0.70 9.14
C PHE A 65 -0.32 2.21 9.12
N LEU A 66 -1.36 3.03 9.32
CA LEU A 66 -1.25 4.49 9.37
C LEU A 66 -0.39 4.93 10.56
N GLU A 67 -0.65 4.40 11.76
CA GLU A 67 0.13 4.73 12.96
C GLU A 67 1.64 4.48 12.74
N ARG A 68 1.99 3.35 12.12
CA ARG A 68 3.38 3.02 11.78
C ARG A 68 3.95 3.90 10.67
N THR A 69 3.14 4.28 9.70
CA THR A 69 3.54 5.18 8.61
C THR A 69 3.80 6.59 9.14
N ASP A 70 2.95 7.10 10.03
CA ASP A 70 3.09 8.41 10.66
C ASP A 70 4.34 8.47 11.55
N LYS A 71 4.60 7.41 12.34
CA LYS A 71 5.88 7.26 13.05
C LYS A 71 7.07 7.33 12.12
N GLN A 72 7.00 6.74 10.92
CA GLN A 72 8.09 6.78 9.95
C GLN A 72 8.27 8.17 9.33
N ILE A 73 7.18 8.86 9.00
CA ILE A 73 7.22 10.24 8.48
C ILE A 73 7.94 11.17 9.47
N ASN A 74 7.60 11.08 10.75
CA ASN A 74 8.21 11.89 11.81
C ASN A 74 9.73 11.66 11.95
N ILE A 75 10.20 10.45 11.66
CA ILE A 75 11.63 10.10 11.66
C ILE A 75 12.32 10.60 10.38
N THR A 76 11.64 10.47 9.24
CA THR A 76 12.17 10.70 7.90
C THR A 76 12.25 12.19 7.51
N GLY A 77 11.59 13.10 8.24
CA GLY A 77 11.26 14.48 7.86
C GLY A 77 12.35 15.39 7.26
N ARG A 78 13.61 14.96 7.20
CA ARG A 78 14.71 15.66 6.52
C ARG A 78 14.91 15.28 5.04
N ASN A 79 14.40 14.13 4.56
CA ASN A 79 14.50 13.72 3.15
C ASN A 79 13.15 13.89 2.44
N PRO A 80 13.00 14.90 1.56
CA PRO A 80 11.70 15.19 0.93
C PRO A 80 11.19 14.08 0.00
N ALA A 81 12.08 13.42 -0.76
CA ALA A 81 11.68 12.34 -1.66
C ALA A 81 11.11 11.14 -0.88
N LEU A 82 11.79 10.74 0.21
CA LEU A 82 11.31 9.65 1.06
C LEU A 82 10.03 10.04 1.82
N LYS A 83 9.90 11.30 2.23
CA LYS A 83 8.66 11.82 2.82
C LYS A 83 7.49 11.69 1.85
N ASN A 84 7.65 12.08 0.58
CA ASN A 84 6.58 11.98 -0.42
C ASN A 84 6.12 10.52 -0.63
N ILE A 85 7.05 9.56 -0.69
CA ILE A 85 6.70 8.13 -0.79
C ILE A 85 5.89 7.68 0.45
N LEU A 86 6.23 8.16 1.64
CA LEU A 86 5.47 7.85 2.85
C LEU A 86 4.10 8.53 2.88
N LEU A 87 3.96 9.73 2.33
CA LEU A 87 2.66 10.40 2.19
C LEU A 87 1.75 9.65 1.20
N ILE A 88 2.29 9.15 0.08
CA ILE A 88 1.55 8.26 -0.84
C ILE A 88 1.11 6.99 -0.12
N ASN A 89 2.00 6.38 0.67
CA ASN A 89 1.62 5.21 1.47
C ASN A 89 0.53 5.56 2.49
N ARG A 90 0.63 6.72 3.15
CA ARG A 90 -0.37 7.19 4.10
C ARG A 90 -1.74 7.37 3.41
N SER A 91 -1.78 7.94 2.20
CA SER A 91 -3.03 8.07 1.45
C SER A 91 -3.64 6.70 1.13
N THR A 92 -2.84 5.67 0.83
CA THR A 92 -3.35 4.29 0.70
C THR A 92 -4.07 3.83 1.97
N GLY A 93 -3.50 4.05 3.15
CA GLY A 93 -4.16 3.67 4.41
C GLY A 93 -5.49 4.40 4.64
N LEU A 94 -5.57 5.67 4.25
CA LEU A 94 -6.79 6.47 4.36
C LEU A 94 -7.87 6.04 3.36
N ILE A 95 -7.49 5.73 2.11
CA ILE A 95 -8.37 5.12 1.10
C ILE A 95 -8.99 3.83 1.64
N GLU A 96 -8.18 2.99 2.30
CA GLU A 96 -8.62 1.72 2.88
C GLU A 96 -9.48 1.89 4.16
N LEU A 97 -9.53 3.10 4.72
CA LEU A 97 -10.49 3.53 5.75
C LEU A 97 -11.72 4.25 5.19
N GLY A 98 -11.79 4.47 3.88
CA GLY A 98 -12.89 5.21 3.24
C GLY A 98 -12.78 6.73 3.42
N ARG A 99 -11.62 7.22 3.88
CA ARG A 99 -11.34 8.64 4.12
C ARG A 99 -10.77 9.27 2.85
N PHE A 100 -11.56 9.24 1.77
CA PHE A 100 -11.11 9.59 0.42
C PHE A 100 -10.72 11.06 0.29
N GLU A 101 -11.47 11.98 0.90
CA GLU A 101 -11.16 13.42 0.87
C GLU A 101 -9.82 13.72 1.55
N GLU A 102 -9.58 13.18 2.74
CA GLU A 102 -8.30 13.35 3.44
C GLU A 102 -7.13 12.74 2.67
N ALA A 103 -7.33 11.57 2.05
CA ALA A 103 -6.33 10.95 1.20
C ALA A 103 -5.99 11.82 -0.02
N LYS A 104 -7.02 12.42 -0.63
CA LYS A 104 -6.91 13.34 -1.77
C LYS A 104 -6.15 14.61 -1.39
N GLU A 105 -6.48 15.25 -0.27
CA GLU A 105 -5.78 16.44 0.23
C GLU A 105 -4.28 16.19 0.42
N ILE A 106 -3.92 15.05 1.03
CA ILE A 106 -2.51 14.66 1.21
C ILE A 106 -1.82 14.48 -0.13
N LEU A 107 -2.46 13.79 -1.08
CA LEU A 107 -1.89 13.61 -2.41
C LEU A 107 -1.67 14.96 -3.07
N LEU A 108 -2.69 15.82 -3.15
CA LEU A 108 -2.59 17.12 -3.81
C LEU A 108 -1.56 18.06 -3.15
N SER A 109 -1.19 17.84 -1.88
CA SER A 109 -0.11 18.56 -1.20
C SER A 109 1.31 18.15 -1.64
N ILE A 110 1.46 17.03 -2.34
CA ILE A 110 2.75 16.51 -2.79
C ILE A 110 3.23 17.28 -4.02
N ASP A 111 4.44 17.82 -3.93
CA ASP A 111 5.17 18.36 -5.07
C ASP A 111 5.48 17.24 -6.10
N LYS A 112 4.68 17.18 -7.17
CA LYS A 112 4.79 16.20 -8.26
C LYS A 112 6.17 16.19 -8.91
N SER A 113 6.91 17.31 -8.93
CA SER A 113 8.25 17.38 -9.54
C SER A 113 9.29 16.50 -8.85
N ARG A 114 9.00 16.07 -7.61
CA ARG A 114 9.84 15.17 -6.81
C ARG A 114 9.46 13.70 -6.96
N LEU A 115 8.46 13.39 -7.78
CA LEU A 115 8.06 12.03 -8.10
C LEU A 115 8.75 11.56 -9.37
N SER A 116 8.98 10.25 -9.47
CA SER A 116 9.66 9.67 -10.61
C SER A 116 8.88 8.51 -11.20
N VAL A 117 8.91 8.42 -12.54
CA VAL A 117 8.48 7.23 -13.27
C VAL A 117 9.40 6.05 -12.94
N ARG A 118 10.71 6.29 -12.82
CA ARG A 118 11.73 5.24 -12.68
C ARG A 118 11.57 4.40 -11.41
N ASN A 119 11.11 5.00 -10.32
CA ASN A 119 10.89 4.32 -9.05
C ASN A 119 9.41 4.00 -8.79
N GLY A 120 8.52 4.28 -9.76
CA GLY A 120 7.09 4.05 -9.67
C GLY A 120 6.32 4.98 -8.73
N SER A 121 6.95 6.00 -8.14
CA SER A 121 6.26 6.89 -7.19
C SER A 121 5.20 7.74 -7.87
N LEU A 122 5.42 8.15 -9.13
CA LEU A 122 4.43 8.89 -9.90
C LEU A 122 3.21 8.02 -10.24
N PHE A 123 3.43 6.77 -10.65
CA PHE A 123 2.35 5.79 -10.85
C PHE A 123 1.52 5.59 -9.57
N ALA A 124 2.17 5.35 -8.43
CA ALA A 124 1.49 5.09 -7.16
C ALA A 124 0.67 6.32 -6.69
N TYR A 125 1.22 7.52 -6.89
CA TYR A 125 0.50 8.77 -6.67
C TYR A 125 -0.77 8.86 -7.51
N THR A 126 -0.65 8.70 -8.83
CA THR A 126 -1.77 8.87 -9.77
C THR A 126 -2.84 7.80 -9.53
N ALA A 127 -2.45 6.54 -9.33
CA ALA A 127 -3.39 5.46 -9.04
C ALA A 127 -4.17 5.67 -7.73
N ASN A 128 -3.51 6.19 -6.69
CA ASN A 128 -4.19 6.54 -5.44
C ASN A 128 -5.14 7.73 -5.61
N LEU A 129 -4.76 8.74 -6.40
CA LEU A 129 -5.62 9.90 -6.66
C LEU A 129 -6.88 9.51 -7.44
N ILE A 130 -6.74 8.67 -8.47
CA ILE A 130 -7.88 8.09 -9.20
C ILE A 130 -8.78 7.30 -8.23
N SER A 131 -8.19 6.50 -7.34
CA SER A 131 -8.95 5.75 -6.33
C SER A 131 -9.71 6.67 -5.38
N CYS A 132 -9.17 7.84 -5.03
CA CYS A 132 -9.88 8.84 -4.23
C CYS A 132 -11.08 9.41 -5.00
N TYR A 133 -10.88 9.80 -6.27
CA TYR A 133 -11.98 10.33 -7.09
C TYR A 133 -13.11 9.32 -7.29
N PHE A 134 -12.77 8.05 -7.56
CA PHE A 134 -13.77 6.98 -7.60
C PHE A 134 -14.49 6.80 -6.26
N GLY A 135 -13.77 6.82 -5.14
CA GLY A 135 -14.34 6.69 -3.80
C GLY A 135 -15.27 7.84 -3.40
N SER A 136 -14.98 9.06 -3.86
CA SER A 136 -15.78 10.26 -3.64
C SER A 136 -16.88 10.48 -4.68
N GLY A 137 -16.99 9.61 -5.69
CA GLY A 137 -17.99 9.72 -6.76
C GLY A 137 -17.66 10.74 -7.86
N GLU A 138 -16.45 11.32 -7.87
CA GLU A 138 -15.95 12.24 -8.90
C GLU A 138 -15.47 11.48 -10.15
N ILE A 139 -16.38 10.73 -10.80
CA ILE A 139 -16.04 9.76 -11.85
C ILE A 139 -15.37 10.42 -13.05
N ASP A 140 -15.83 11.60 -13.47
CA ASP A 140 -15.26 12.32 -14.64
C ASP A 140 -13.79 12.70 -14.42
N ARG A 141 -13.42 13.13 -13.20
CA ARG A 141 -12.03 13.45 -12.85
C ARG A 141 -11.14 12.21 -12.76
N ALA A 142 -11.71 11.11 -12.25
CA ALA A 142 -11.01 9.83 -12.22
C ALA A 142 -10.71 9.35 -13.64
N GLU A 143 -11.68 9.49 -14.55
CA GLU A 143 -11.58 9.09 -15.93
C GLU A 143 -10.58 9.95 -16.71
N GLU A 144 -10.62 11.27 -16.54
CA GLU A 144 -9.66 12.19 -17.14
C GLU A 144 -8.22 11.81 -16.78
N LEU A 145 -7.94 11.59 -15.48
CA LEU A 145 -6.61 11.14 -15.04
C LEU A 145 -6.24 9.75 -15.58
N PHE A 146 -7.21 8.86 -15.71
CA PHE A 146 -6.96 7.52 -16.23
C PHE A 146 -6.52 7.58 -17.70
N GLU A 147 -7.23 8.35 -18.53
CA GLU A 147 -6.96 8.46 -19.96
C GLU A 147 -5.71 9.31 -20.26
N THR A 148 -5.43 10.34 -19.45
CA THR A 148 -4.31 11.26 -19.69
C THR A 148 -3.00 10.84 -19.01
N GLU A 149 -3.04 10.48 -17.72
CA GLU A 149 -1.85 10.18 -16.94
C GLU A 149 -1.56 8.67 -16.91
N MET A 150 -2.54 7.81 -16.60
CA MET A 150 -2.29 6.37 -16.47
C MET A 150 -1.91 5.69 -17.79
N ALA A 151 -2.38 6.21 -18.92
CA ALA A 151 -2.05 5.69 -20.25
C ALA A 151 -0.54 5.76 -20.57
N VAL A 152 0.18 6.70 -19.97
CA VAL A 152 1.61 6.96 -20.24
C VAL A 152 2.53 6.57 -19.07
N LEU A 153 1.96 6.20 -17.91
CA LEU A 153 2.72 5.81 -16.72
C LEU A 153 2.88 4.29 -16.63
N PRO A 154 4.06 3.73 -16.94
CA PRO A 154 4.26 2.29 -16.85
C PRO A 154 4.22 1.81 -15.39
N PRO A 155 3.50 0.72 -15.08
CA PRO A 155 3.59 0.08 -13.78
C PRO A 155 4.95 -0.59 -13.61
N ILE A 156 5.72 -0.17 -12.59
CA ILE A 156 7.05 -0.72 -12.33
C ILE A 156 6.97 -1.91 -11.35
N GLY A 157 7.07 -3.12 -11.90
CA GLY A 157 7.13 -4.39 -11.17
C GLY A 157 5.76 -4.97 -10.80
N LYS A 158 5.75 -6.25 -10.40
CA LYS A 158 4.54 -7.07 -10.21
C LYS A 158 3.45 -6.44 -9.34
N LYS A 159 3.83 -5.70 -8.28
CA LYS A 159 2.87 -5.03 -7.40
C LYS A 159 2.17 -3.87 -8.10
N ALA A 160 2.91 -3.06 -8.85
CA ALA A 160 2.34 -1.96 -9.63
C ALA A 160 1.49 -2.49 -10.80
N GLU A 161 1.94 -3.57 -11.46
CA GLU A 161 1.16 -4.23 -12.52
C GLU A 161 -0.18 -4.75 -11.99
N PHE A 162 -0.17 -5.38 -10.82
CA PHE A 162 -1.39 -5.81 -10.14
C PHE A 162 -2.29 -4.61 -9.80
N ALA A 163 -1.72 -3.53 -9.27
CA ALA A 163 -2.46 -2.31 -8.96
C ALA A 163 -3.10 -1.67 -10.20
N ALA A 164 -2.40 -1.64 -11.34
CA ALA A 164 -2.93 -1.16 -12.62
C ALA A 164 -4.15 -1.98 -13.05
N LYS A 165 -4.06 -3.32 -13.00
CA LYS A 165 -5.16 -4.22 -13.35
C LYS A 165 -6.36 -4.07 -12.40
N MET A 166 -6.10 -3.94 -11.10
CA MET A 166 -7.16 -3.64 -10.12
C MET A 166 -7.84 -2.30 -10.44
N LEU A 167 -7.08 -1.28 -10.83
CA LEU A 167 -7.63 0.03 -11.18
C LEU A 167 -8.50 -0.03 -12.44
N VAL A 168 -8.08 -0.79 -13.46
CA VAL A 168 -8.90 -1.07 -14.66
C VAL A 168 -10.23 -1.73 -14.27
N ALA A 169 -10.19 -2.77 -13.43
CA ALA A 169 -11.41 -3.46 -13.00
C ALA A 169 -12.38 -2.53 -12.25
N LYS A 170 -11.85 -1.67 -11.37
CA LYS A 170 -12.63 -0.63 -10.67
C LYS A 170 -13.17 0.42 -11.62
N ARG A 171 -12.37 0.91 -12.56
CA ARG A 171 -12.82 1.86 -13.59
C ARG A 171 -14.02 1.31 -14.34
N LEU A 172 -13.94 0.08 -14.83
CA LEU A 172 -15.05 -0.59 -15.52
C LEU A 172 -16.31 -0.66 -14.65
N PHE A 173 -16.17 -0.94 -13.36
CA PHE A 173 -17.28 -0.93 -12.40
C PHE A 173 -17.94 0.46 -12.31
N HIS A 174 -17.14 1.52 -12.12
CA HIS A 174 -17.64 2.89 -12.01
C HIS A 174 -18.27 3.41 -13.32
N LEU A 175 -17.81 2.92 -14.47
CA LEU A 175 -18.41 3.17 -15.78
C LEU A 175 -19.63 2.28 -16.08
N LYS A 176 -20.11 1.50 -15.10
CA LYS A 176 -21.26 0.57 -15.21
C LYS A 176 -21.07 -0.55 -16.25
N ARG A 177 -19.81 -0.84 -16.63
CA ARG A 177 -19.42 -1.95 -17.51
C ARG A 177 -19.22 -3.22 -16.68
N TYR A 178 -20.28 -3.69 -16.03
CA TYR A 178 -20.22 -4.71 -14.98
C TYR A 178 -19.71 -6.06 -15.48
N CYS A 179 -20.14 -6.52 -16.65
CA CYS A 179 -19.66 -7.78 -17.23
C CYS A 179 -18.13 -7.79 -17.39
N GLU A 180 -17.57 -6.71 -17.94
CA GLU A 180 -16.13 -6.58 -18.15
C GLU A 180 -15.38 -6.40 -16.83
N SER A 181 -15.94 -5.62 -15.91
CA SER A 181 -15.37 -5.46 -14.56
C SER A 181 -15.27 -6.80 -13.83
N ARG A 182 -16.35 -7.60 -13.87
CA ARG A 182 -16.42 -8.94 -13.29
C ARG A 182 -15.37 -9.88 -13.90
N GLU A 183 -15.21 -9.86 -15.22
CA GLU A 183 -14.19 -10.66 -15.90
C GLU A 183 -12.77 -10.30 -15.40
N GLN A 184 -12.45 -9.01 -15.31
CA GLN A 184 -11.13 -8.57 -14.82
C GLN A 184 -10.91 -8.95 -13.36
N PHE A 185 -11.92 -8.80 -12.50
CA PHE A 185 -11.85 -9.19 -11.10
C PHE A 185 -11.66 -10.70 -10.91
N ASN A 186 -12.36 -11.53 -11.69
CA ASN A 186 -12.18 -12.98 -11.65
C ASN A 186 -10.77 -13.41 -12.10
N LYS A 187 -10.22 -12.77 -13.14
CA LYS A 187 -8.81 -12.99 -13.56
C LYS A 187 -7.81 -12.64 -12.45
N LEU A 188 -8.11 -11.63 -11.64
CA LEU A 188 -7.25 -11.23 -10.51
C LEU A 188 -7.39 -12.19 -9.33
N LEU A 189 -8.61 -12.68 -9.04
CA LEU A 189 -8.85 -13.68 -7.98
C LEU A 189 -8.18 -15.02 -8.24
N ALA A 190 -7.97 -15.41 -9.50
CA ALA A 190 -7.28 -16.63 -9.87
C ALA A 190 -5.76 -16.60 -9.55
N GLN A 191 -5.22 -15.44 -9.19
CA GLN A 191 -3.80 -15.25 -8.86
C GLN A 191 -3.55 -15.34 -7.35
N LYS A 192 -2.29 -15.52 -6.96
CA LYS A 192 -1.88 -15.37 -5.56
C LYS A 192 -1.91 -13.89 -5.18
N ILE A 193 -2.92 -13.49 -4.43
CA ILE A 193 -3.16 -12.10 -4.00
C ILE A 193 -3.14 -11.96 -2.47
N SER A 194 -3.01 -10.73 -1.98
CA SER A 194 -3.09 -10.44 -0.55
C SER A 194 -4.53 -10.57 -0.03
N LYS A 195 -4.67 -10.74 1.29
CA LYS A 195 -5.98 -10.79 1.95
C LYS A 195 -6.77 -9.52 1.65
N ARG A 196 -6.15 -8.35 1.80
CA ARG A 196 -6.76 -7.05 1.46
C ARG A 196 -7.28 -7.00 0.02
N ALA A 197 -6.47 -7.42 -0.95
CA ALA A 197 -6.86 -7.40 -2.35
C ALA A 197 -8.08 -8.32 -2.58
N ARG A 198 -8.08 -9.52 -2.00
CA ARG A 198 -9.23 -10.44 -2.06
C ARG A 198 -10.50 -9.79 -1.53
N MET A 199 -10.44 -9.14 -0.35
CA MET A 199 -11.57 -8.45 0.25
C MET A 199 -12.11 -7.35 -0.66
N SER A 200 -11.21 -6.54 -1.24
CA SER A 200 -11.61 -5.49 -2.18
C SER A 200 -12.31 -6.08 -3.40
N ILE A 201 -11.78 -7.15 -4.01
CA ILE A 201 -12.40 -7.77 -5.18
C ILE A 201 -13.77 -8.34 -4.84
N LEU A 202 -13.89 -9.09 -3.75
CA LEU A 202 -15.17 -9.69 -3.33
C LEU A 202 -16.23 -8.64 -3.08
N TYR A 203 -15.87 -7.50 -2.49
CA TYR A 203 -16.80 -6.38 -2.31
C TYR A 203 -17.36 -5.87 -3.65
N TYR A 204 -16.52 -5.64 -4.66
CA TYR A 204 -17.00 -5.19 -5.97
C TYR A 204 -17.82 -6.26 -6.69
N LEU A 205 -17.45 -7.54 -6.58
CA LEU A 205 -18.26 -8.64 -7.12
C LEU A 205 -19.62 -8.73 -6.44
N ALA A 206 -19.68 -8.56 -5.11
CA ALA A 206 -20.92 -8.53 -4.35
C ALA A 206 -21.83 -7.37 -4.79
N ARG A 207 -21.25 -6.18 -4.98
CA ARG A 207 -21.97 -5.01 -5.50
C ARG A 207 -22.57 -5.26 -6.88
N MET A 208 -21.84 -5.91 -7.78
CA MET A 208 -22.38 -6.25 -9.10
C MET A 208 -23.48 -7.30 -9.01
N ASP A 209 -23.32 -8.33 -8.17
CA ASP A 209 -24.37 -9.33 -7.92
C ASP A 209 -25.65 -8.70 -7.39
N GLU A 210 -25.53 -7.74 -6.46
CA GLU A 210 -26.65 -7.00 -5.89
C GLU A 210 -27.38 -6.17 -6.96
N ILE A 211 -26.65 -5.46 -7.81
CA ILE A 211 -27.20 -4.68 -8.93
C ILE A 211 -27.95 -5.58 -9.93
N GLU A 212 -27.44 -6.78 -10.17
CA GLU A 212 -28.04 -7.80 -11.05
C GLU A 212 -29.20 -8.57 -10.40
N GLY A 213 -29.49 -8.34 -9.11
CA GLY A 213 -30.55 -9.03 -8.37
C GLY A 213 -30.15 -10.41 -7.81
N ASN A 214 -28.89 -10.81 -7.94
CA ASN A 214 -28.31 -12.05 -7.44
C ASN A 214 -28.02 -11.96 -5.92
N ARG A 215 -29.06 -11.73 -5.11
CA ARG A 215 -28.96 -11.39 -3.68
C ARG A 215 -28.19 -12.40 -2.83
N GLU A 216 -28.44 -13.70 -3.03
CA GLU A 216 -27.76 -14.76 -2.28
C GLU A 216 -26.25 -14.73 -2.54
N SER A 217 -25.86 -14.64 -3.81
CA SER A 217 -24.46 -14.56 -4.25
C SER A 217 -23.76 -13.30 -3.73
N ALA A 218 -24.46 -12.16 -3.68
CA ALA A 218 -23.98 -10.93 -3.09
C ALA A 218 -23.76 -11.08 -1.57
N MET A 219 -24.75 -11.63 -0.86
CA MET A 219 -24.73 -11.80 0.59
C MET A 219 -23.57 -12.69 1.06
N LEU A 220 -23.32 -13.80 0.36
CA LEU A 220 -22.18 -14.69 0.66
C LEU A 220 -20.84 -13.93 0.59
N LYS A 221 -20.66 -13.10 -0.43
CA LYS A 221 -19.42 -12.32 -0.62
C LYS A 221 -19.30 -11.20 0.40
N TYR A 222 -20.38 -10.46 0.69
CA TYR A 222 -20.36 -9.45 1.74
C TYR A 222 -20.06 -10.04 3.12
N SER A 223 -20.63 -11.20 3.44
CA SER A 223 -20.35 -11.91 4.69
C SER A 223 -18.86 -12.27 4.83
N GLU A 224 -18.24 -12.79 3.76
CA GLU A 224 -16.78 -13.03 3.75
C GLU A 224 -16.00 -11.73 3.96
N VAL A 225 -16.38 -10.63 3.29
CA VAL A 225 -15.72 -9.32 3.43
C VAL A 225 -15.87 -8.75 4.84
N ALA A 226 -17.05 -8.84 5.45
CA ALA A 226 -17.30 -8.38 6.82
C ALA A 226 -16.49 -9.18 7.84
N LYS A 227 -16.43 -10.50 7.68
CA LYS A 227 -15.70 -11.40 8.59
C LYS A 227 -14.18 -11.23 8.49
N GLU A 228 -13.66 -11.16 7.27
CA GLU A 228 -12.22 -11.26 7.02
C GLU A 228 -11.54 -9.90 6.77
N GLY A 229 -12.31 -8.87 6.45
CA GLY A 229 -11.81 -7.53 6.10
C GLY A 229 -11.46 -6.62 7.28
N ASN A 230 -11.68 -7.07 8.52
CA ASN A 230 -11.24 -6.38 9.75
C ASN A 230 -11.64 -4.88 9.76
N LYS A 231 -10.67 -3.96 9.69
CA LYS A 231 -10.92 -2.51 9.80
C LYS A 231 -11.04 -1.79 8.46
N LEU A 232 -11.10 -2.52 7.35
CA LEU A 232 -11.34 -1.92 6.03
C LEU A 232 -12.74 -1.28 5.99
N TRP A 233 -12.91 -0.14 5.31
CA TRP A 233 -14.24 0.47 5.17
C TRP A 233 -15.24 -0.44 4.47
N ILE A 234 -14.79 -1.22 3.49
CA ILE A 234 -15.62 -2.20 2.79
C ILE A 234 -16.14 -3.29 3.74
N ALA A 235 -15.39 -3.67 4.77
CA ALA A 235 -15.84 -4.64 5.78
C ALA A 235 -16.97 -4.06 6.63
N ARG A 236 -16.80 -2.81 7.10
CA ARG A 236 -17.85 -2.08 7.84
C ARG A 236 -19.11 -1.91 7.00
N GLN A 237 -18.98 -1.53 5.73
CA GLN A 237 -20.12 -1.38 4.83
C GLN A 237 -20.82 -2.71 4.54
N SER A 238 -20.05 -3.79 4.40
CA SER A 238 -20.61 -5.13 4.15
C SER A 238 -21.35 -5.68 5.38
N GLY A 239 -20.96 -5.27 6.60
CA GLY A 239 -21.68 -5.61 7.83
C GLY A 239 -22.93 -4.76 8.08
N ALA A 240 -22.88 -3.45 7.78
CA ALA A 240 -23.96 -2.51 8.10
C ALA A 240 -25.24 -2.69 7.23
N GLY A 241 -25.14 -3.34 6.07
CA GLY A 241 -26.26 -3.54 5.16
C GLY A 241 -27.25 -4.65 5.56
N HIS A 242 -27.07 -5.30 6.71
CA HIS A 242 -27.79 -6.54 7.07
C HIS A 242 -28.48 -6.52 8.44
N ASP A 243 -28.53 -5.35 9.11
CA ASP A 243 -29.26 -5.14 10.38
C ASP A 243 -30.55 -4.30 10.21
N ALA A 244 -31.03 -4.11 8.97
CA ALA A 244 -32.23 -3.32 8.65
C ALA A 244 -33.32 -4.15 7.96
#